data_AF-A0A381WTR0-F1
#
_entry.id   AF-A0A381WTR0-F1
#
_cell.length_a   1.000
_cell.length_b   1.000
_cell.length_c   1.000
_cell.angle_alpha   90.00
_cell.angle_beta   90.00
_cell.angle_gamma   90.00
#
_symmetry.space_group_name_H-M   'P 1'
#
loop_
_entity.id
_entity.type
_entity.pdbx_description
1 polymer ?
#
loop_
_entity_poly.entity_id
_entity_poly.type
_entity_poly.pdbx_seq_one_letter_code
_entity_poly.pdbx_strand_id
1 'polypeptide(L)'
;MGLDRHPVERYISWIGNAAQGDLGVSPRSGASINEMIGRRLPNSALLAFIAFVVAVPTSLAAGIFAGIYPDSRLDRFLSIGSLLTISVPEFIIGVILMLVFSSKLGWLPSSTIMLPGETIMSKPEVLVLPILTITGALFAYILRMARANVMEVMESNYVRTAVLKGIPMRQVVMKHVLPNALIPTITVIANNV
;
A
#
# COMPACT_ATOMS: atom_id res chain seq x y z
N MET A 1 -5.88 37.40 -8.97
CA MET A 1 -6.28 36.08 -9.52
C MET A 1 -6.61 36.11 -11.01
N GLY A 2 -6.59 37.27 -11.69
CA GLY A 2 -6.81 37.35 -13.14
C GLY A 2 -8.14 36.75 -13.58
N LEU A 3 -9.17 36.84 -12.73
CA LEU A 3 -10.50 36.26 -12.97
C LEU A 3 -11.23 36.98 -14.12
N ASP A 4 -10.72 38.14 -14.48
CA ASP A 4 -11.22 39.04 -15.52
C ASP A 4 -10.67 38.67 -16.92
N ARG A 5 -9.72 37.72 -16.99
CA ARG A 5 -9.09 37.25 -18.24
C ARG A 5 -9.75 35.98 -18.76
N HIS A 6 -9.61 35.75 -20.07
CA HIS A 6 -10.12 34.53 -20.70
C HIS A 6 -9.49 33.28 -20.06
N PRO A 7 -10.26 32.21 -19.74
CA PRO A 7 -9.76 31.05 -19.01
C PRO A 7 -8.53 30.37 -19.63
N VAL A 8 -8.46 30.37 -20.97
CA VAL A 8 -7.33 29.77 -21.72
C VAL A 8 -6.02 30.53 -21.46
N GLU A 9 -6.05 31.86 -21.46
CA GLU A 9 -4.86 32.69 -21.17
C GLU A 9 -4.38 32.49 -19.74
N ARG A 10 -5.31 32.35 -18.79
CA ARG A 10 -5.00 32.08 -17.39
C ARG A 10 -4.37 30.70 -17.20
N TYR A 11 -4.83 29.69 -17.93
CA TYR A 11 -4.24 28.36 -17.88
C TYR A 11 -2.85 28.32 -18.51
N ILE A 12 -2.66 28.95 -19.67
CA ILE A 12 -1.36 28.99 -20.37
C ILE A 12 -0.32 29.77 -19.54
N SER A 13 -0.70 30.87 -18.93
CA SER A 13 0.20 31.61 -18.03
C SER A 13 0.53 30.82 -16.77
N TRP A 14 -0.45 30.14 -16.16
CA TRP A 14 -0.21 29.29 -15.00
C TRP A 14 0.72 28.12 -15.32
N ILE A 15 0.52 27.40 -16.42
CA ILE A 15 1.38 26.28 -16.79
C ILE A 15 2.80 26.75 -17.15
N GLY A 16 2.94 27.92 -17.78
CA GLY A 16 4.23 28.54 -18.08
C GLY A 16 5.02 28.88 -16.81
N ASN A 17 4.35 29.40 -15.78
CA ASN A 17 4.96 29.66 -14.47
C ASN A 17 5.25 28.37 -13.71
N ALA A 18 4.33 27.41 -13.73
CA ALA A 18 4.50 26.10 -13.09
C ALA A 18 5.70 25.33 -13.67
N ALA A 19 5.93 25.41 -14.98
CA ALA A 19 7.09 24.82 -15.64
C ALA A 19 8.41 25.47 -15.21
N GLN A 20 8.38 26.73 -14.77
CA GLN A 20 9.52 27.44 -14.18
C GLN A 20 9.64 27.21 -12.66
N GLY A 21 8.77 26.37 -12.12
CA GLY A 21 8.73 26.03 -10.70
C GLY A 21 7.92 26.99 -9.85
N ASP A 22 7.12 27.92 -10.41
CA ASP A 22 6.21 28.78 -9.64
C ASP A 22 4.76 28.32 -9.79
N LEU A 23 4.24 27.63 -8.79
CA LEU A 23 2.85 27.17 -8.76
C LEU A 23 1.87 28.28 -8.33
N GLY A 24 2.38 29.42 -7.88
CA GLY A 24 1.63 30.56 -7.39
C GLY A 24 1.26 30.47 -5.91
N VAL A 25 0.23 31.24 -5.54
CA VAL A 25 -0.25 31.39 -4.17
C VAL A 25 -1.64 30.78 -4.00
N SER A 26 -1.88 30.18 -2.83
CA SER A 26 -3.16 29.62 -2.44
C SER A 26 -4.23 30.71 -2.35
N PRO A 27 -5.36 30.58 -3.08
CA PRO A 27 -6.47 31.52 -2.98
C PRO A 27 -7.11 31.60 -1.59
N ARG A 28 -6.98 30.53 -0.80
CA ARG A 28 -7.61 30.41 0.53
C ARG A 28 -6.72 30.91 1.65
N SER A 29 -5.40 30.66 1.57
CA SER A 29 -4.46 30.94 2.65
C SER A 29 -3.46 32.05 2.34
N GLY A 30 -3.34 32.49 1.07
CA GLY A 30 -2.34 33.47 0.63
C GLY A 30 -0.90 32.95 0.61
N ALA A 31 -0.65 31.73 1.10
CA ALA A 31 0.67 31.12 1.17
C ALA A 31 1.16 30.60 -0.19
N SER A 32 2.49 30.53 -0.37
CA SER A 32 3.12 29.90 -1.53
C SER A 32 2.74 28.42 -1.62
N ILE A 33 2.25 27.99 -2.78
CA ILE A 33 1.89 26.59 -3.03
C ILE A 33 3.12 25.70 -2.99
N ASN A 34 4.26 26.18 -3.51
CA ASN A 34 5.53 25.45 -3.48
C ASN A 34 5.95 25.10 -2.07
N GLU A 35 5.85 26.05 -1.13
CA GLU A 35 6.23 25.84 0.26
C GLU A 35 5.27 24.84 0.94
N MET A 36 3.98 24.94 0.64
CA MET A 36 2.98 23.99 1.15
C MET A 36 3.25 22.57 0.67
N ILE A 37 3.57 22.39 -0.62
CA ILE A 37 3.90 21.08 -1.20
C ILE A 37 5.24 20.59 -0.63
N GLY A 38 6.27 21.44 -0.62
CA GLY A 38 7.60 21.08 -0.10
C GLY A 38 7.59 20.61 1.34
N ARG A 39 6.70 21.16 2.18
CA ARG A 39 6.52 20.70 3.57
C ARG A 39 5.72 19.39 3.71
N ARG A 40 4.80 19.09 2.79
CA ARG A 40 3.90 17.93 2.90
C ARG A 40 4.39 16.71 2.14
N LEU A 41 5.01 16.92 0.98
CA LEU A 41 5.44 15.87 0.06
C LEU A 41 6.40 14.86 0.71
N PRO A 42 7.41 15.26 1.52
CA PRO A 42 8.27 14.31 2.23
C PRO A 42 7.50 13.42 3.21
N ASN A 43 6.53 13.97 3.94
CA ASN A 43 5.75 13.22 4.92
C ASN A 43 4.84 12.20 4.22
N SER A 44 4.19 12.59 3.13
CA SER A 44 3.38 11.68 2.31
C SER A 44 4.23 10.58 1.68
N ALA A 45 5.40 10.93 1.12
CA ALA A 45 6.32 9.96 0.53
C ALA A 45 6.85 8.97 1.57
N LEU A 46 7.20 9.44 2.77
CA LEU A 46 7.66 8.58 3.86
C LEU A 46 6.54 7.64 4.33
N LEU A 47 5.31 8.14 4.50
CA LEU A 47 4.16 7.31 4.85
C LEU A 47 3.93 6.21 3.79
N ALA A 48 3.90 6.59 2.51
CA ALA A 48 3.72 5.65 1.41
C ALA A 48 4.85 4.60 1.37
N PHE A 49 6.10 5.03 1.55
CA PHE A 49 7.26 4.14 1.58
C PHE A 49 7.19 3.14 2.74
N ILE A 50 6.89 3.57 3.96
CA ILE A 50 6.78 2.68 5.11
C ILE A 50 5.62 1.71 4.92
N ALA A 51 4.46 2.20 4.47
CA ALA A 51 3.30 1.35 4.18
C ALA A 51 3.64 0.29 3.12
N PHE A 52 4.36 0.66 2.06
CA PHE A 52 4.81 -0.28 1.04
C PHE A 52 5.77 -1.35 1.60
N VAL A 53 6.77 -0.94 2.37
CA VAL A 53 7.77 -1.84 2.98
C VAL A 53 7.14 -2.79 4.00
N VAL A 54 6.04 -2.41 4.65
CA VAL A 54 5.30 -3.29 5.57
C VAL A 54 4.33 -4.18 4.80
N ALA A 55 3.52 -3.61 3.91
CA ALA A 55 2.48 -4.32 3.18
C ALA A 55 3.07 -5.40 2.28
N VAL A 56 3.95 -5.03 1.35
CA VAL A 56 4.43 -5.97 0.32
C VAL A 56 5.02 -7.25 0.92
N PRO A 57 6.00 -7.21 1.84
CA PRO A 57 6.58 -8.43 2.39
C PRO A 57 5.59 -9.26 3.19
N THR A 58 4.74 -8.62 4.00
CA THR A 58 3.77 -9.34 4.85
C THR A 58 2.69 -10.03 4.01
N SER A 59 2.15 -9.34 3.01
CA SER A 59 1.13 -9.88 2.11
C SER A 59 1.69 -10.95 1.19
N LEU A 60 2.90 -10.74 0.66
CA LEU A 60 3.56 -11.70 -0.20
C LEU A 60 3.89 -12.98 0.56
N ALA A 61 4.47 -12.87 1.75
CA ALA A 61 4.73 -14.02 2.60
C ALA A 61 3.43 -14.79 2.89
N ALA A 62 2.39 -14.10 3.33
CA ALA A 62 1.11 -14.71 3.65
C ALA A 62 0.43 -15.36 2.42
N GLY A 63 0.47 -14.73 1.25
CA GLY A 63 -0.05 -15.28 0.00
C GLY A 63 0.74 -16.49 -0.51
N ILE A 64 2.07 -16.45 -0.40
CA ILE A 64 2.95 -17.59 -0.71
C ILE A 64 2.60 -18.78 0.19
N PHE A 65 2.53 -18.58 1.52
CA PHE A 65 2.23 -19.66 2.45
C PHE A 65 0.83 -20.24 2.22
N ALA A 66 -0.16 -19.40 1.94
CA ALA A 66 -1.51 -19.84 1.60
C ALA A 66 -1.56 -20.64 0.28
N GLY A 67 -0.76 -20.25 -0.72
CA GLY A 67 -0.72 -20.93 -2.03
C GLY A 67 0.07 -22.24 -2.05
N ILE A 68 1.09 -22.39 -1.20
CA ILE A 68 1.86 -23.65 -1.11
C ILE A 68 1.02 -24.77 -0.49
N TYR A 69 0.17 -24.41 0.48
CA TYR A 69 -0.68 -25.34 1.22
C TYR A 69 -2.16 -24.97 1.07
N PRO A 70 -2.75 -25.19 -0.12
CA PRO A 70 -4.15 -24.88 -0.36
C PRO A 70 -5.06 -25.66 0.60
N ASP A 71 -6.19 -25.06 0.97
CA ASP A 71 -7.19 -25.60 1.89
C ASP A 71 -6.71 -25.82 3.34
N SER A 72 -5.50 -25.39 3.67
CA SER A 72 -5.02 -25.37 5.05
C SER A 72 -5.85 -24.40 5.90
N ARG A 73 -5.83 -24.59 7.23
CA ARG A 73 -6.52 -23.67 8.16
C ARG A 73 -6.02 -22.23 8.01
N LEU A 74 -4.72 -22.06 7.75
CA LEU A 74 -4.09 -20.77 7.50
C LEU A 74 -4.59 -20.16 6.19
N ASP A 75 -4.62 -20.95 5.11
CA ASP A 75 -5.18 -20.51 3.83
C ASP A 75 -6.64 -20.05 3.99
N ARG A 76 -7.48 -20.87 4.61
CA ARG A 76 -8.89 -20.55 4.81
C ARG A 76 -9.08 -19.27 5.63
N PHE A 77 -8.30 -19.08 6.69
CA PHE A 77 -8.33 -17.86 7.50
C PHE A 77 -7.92 -16.62 6.70
N LEU A 78 -6.79 -16.68 5.98
CA LEU A 78 -6.28 -15.56 5.18
C LEU A 78 -7.20 -15.25 4.00
N SER A 79 -7.75 -16.27 3.35
CA SER A 79 -8.69 -16.12 2.24
C SER A 79 -10.00 -15.47 2.70
N ILE A 80 -10.60 -15.93 3.80
CA ILE A 80 -11.81 -15.30 4.37
C ILE A 80 -11.50 -13.87 4.83
N GLY A 81 -10.38 -13.66 5.54
CA GLY A 81 -9.95 -12.33 5.98
C GLY A 81 -9.81 -11.37 4.80
N SER A 82 -9.10 -11.78 3.75
CA SER A 82 -8.91 -10.97 2.54
C SER A 82 -10.22 -10.67 1.81
N LEU A 83 -11.16 -11.61 1.76
CA LEU A 83 -12.48 -11.41 1.19
C LEU A 83 -13.25 -10.32 1.95
N LEU A 84 -13.28 -10.40 3.27
CA LEU A 84 -13.91 -9.39 4.11
C LEU A 84 -13.28 -8.01 3.92
N THR A 85 -11.95 -7.94 3.88
CA THR A 85 -11.22 -6.69 3.68
C THR A 85 -11.50 -6.08 2.31
N ILE A 86 -11.58 -6.87 1.24
CA ILE A 86 -11.91 -6.35 -0.11
C ILE A 86 -13.36 -5.89 -0.20
N SER A 87 -14.28 -6.53 0.53
CA SER A 87 -15.69 -6.15 0.55
C SER A 87 -15.96 -4.88 1.37
N VAL A 88 -15.05 -4.50 2.27
CA VAL A 88 -15.20 -3.31 3.11
C VAL A 88 -14.42 -2.14 2.49
N PRO A 89 -15.07 -0.98 2.24
CA PRO A 89 -14.36 0.22 1.80
C PRO A 89 -13.22 0.61 2.75
N GLU A 90 -12.06 0.99 2.20
CA GLU A 90 -10.85 1.29 2.98
C GLU A 90 -11.08 2.36 4.05
N PHE A 91 -11.85 3.41 3.75
CA PHE A 91 -12.14 4.45 4.74
C PHE A 91 -12.89 3.91 5.97
N ILE A 92 -13.71 2.87 5.81
CA ILE A 92 -14.41 2.21 6.93
C ILE A 92 -13.39 1.48 7.81
N ILE A 93 -12.41 0.81 7.21
CA ILE A 93 -11.31 0.16 7.95
C ILE A 93 -10.58 1.21 8.77
N GLY A 94 -10.21 2.35 8.16
CA GLY A 94 -9.57 3.46 8.86
C GLY A 94 -10.41 3.99 10.04
N VAL A 95 -11.72 4.17 9.83
CA VAL A 95 -12.65 4.62 10.90
C VAL A 95 -12.74 3.59 12.03
N ILE A 96 -12.84 2.29 11.72
CA ILE A 96 -12.88 1.22 12.73
C ILE A 96 -11.57 1.22 13.52
N LEU A 97 -10.42 1.30 12.84
CA LEU A 97 -9.11 1.35 13.49
C LEU A 97 -9.00 2.57 14.43
N MET A 98 -9.44 3.75 13.99
CA MET A 98 -9.51 4.94 14.86
C MET A 98 -10.44 4.74 16.05
N LEU A 99 -11.64 4.19 15.84
CA LEU A 99 -12.61 3.97 16.92
C LEU A 99 -12.07 3.00 17.98
N VAL A 100 -11.41 1.92 17.55
CA VAL A 100 -10.87 0.91 18.46
C VAL A 100 -9.61 1.40 19.15
N PHE A 101 -8.58 1.77 18.39
CA PHE A 101 -7.26 2.04 18.95
C PHE A 101 -7.08 3.46 19.49
N SER A 102 -7.82 4.43 18.96
CA SER A 102 -7.78 5.79 19.46
C SER A 102 -8.89 6.05 20.47
N SER A 103 -10.16 5.84 20.10
CA SER A 103 -11.28 6.24 20.95
C SER A 103 -11.53 5.28 22.13
N LYS A 104 -11.54 3.96 21.91
CA LYS A 104 -11.84 3.00 22.98
C LYS A 104 -10.61 2.64 23.82
N LEU A 105 -9.48 2.38 23.19
CA LEU A 105 -8.27 1.92 23.87
C LEU A 105 -7.34 3.06 24.30
N GLY A 106 -7.38 4.21 23.63
CA GLY A 106 -6.48 5.33 23.90
C GLY A 106 -5.00 5.04 23.62
N TRP A 107 -4.70 4.01 22.82
CA TRP A 107 -3.33 3.58 22.52
C TRP A 107 -2.66 4.45 21.46
N LEU A 108 -3.43 4.90 20.46
CA LEU A 108 -2.91 5.62 19.30
C LEU A 108 -3.65 6.95 19.11
N PRO A 109 -2.96 7.98 18.61
CA PRO A 109 -3.60 9.26 18.29
C PRO A 109 -4.55 9.11 17.09
N SER A 110 -5.70 9.79 17.13
CA SER A 110 -6.67 9.82 16.03
C SER A 110 -6.31 10.81 14.92
N SER A 111 -5.38 11.73 15.21
CA SER A 111 -4.99 12.82 14.31
C SER A 111 -3.53 12.71 13.93
N THR A 112 -3.26 13.04 12.67
CA THR A 112 -1.90 13.10 12.11
C THR A 112 -1.28 14.50 12.12
N ILE A 113 -1.91 15.43 12.83
CA ILE A 113 -1.41 16.81 12.95
C ILE A 113 -0.20 16.83 13.88
N MET A 114 0.94 17.24 13.34
CA MET A 114 2.17 17.50 14.10
C MET A 114 2.25 18.98 14.46
N LEU A 115 2.67 19.29 15.69
CA LEU A 115 2.91 20.67 16.11
C LEU A 115 4.22 21.22 15.47
N PRO A 116 4.39 22.55 15.39
CA PRO A 116 5.64 23.15 14.92
C PRO A 116 6.84 22.63 15.72
N GLY A 117 7.83 22.05 15.03
CA GLY A 117 9.03 21.46 15.64
C GLY A 117 8.94 19.95 15.90
N GLU A 118 7.75 19.34 15.80
CA GLU A 118 7.60 17.90 15.88
C GLU A 118 7.96 17.24 14.54
N THR A 119 8.70 16.14 14.63
CA THR A 119 9.09 15.32 13.49
C THR A 119 8.50 13.93 13.60
N ILE A 120 8.43 13.23 12.48
CA ILE A 120 7.96 11.83 12.41
C ILE A 120 8.78 10.92 13.35
N MET A 121 10.07 11.22 13.52
CA MET A 121 10.94 10.47 14.44
C MET A 121 10.58 10.71 15.91
N SER A 122 10.07 11.89 16.25
CA SER A 122 9.64 12.22 17.62
C SER A 122 8.28 11.64 17.99
N LYS A 123 7.41 11.37 17.00
CA LYS A 123 6.06 10.83 17.20
C LYS A 123 5.68 9.78 16.15
N PRO A 124 6.33 8.61 16.17
CA PRO A 124 6.07 7.56 15.19
C PRO A 124 4.67 6.95 15.31
N GLU A 125 4.05 6.97 16.50
CA GLU A 125 2.69 6.44 16.72
C GLU A 125 1.64 7.06 15.81
N VAL A 126 1.88 8.29 15.35
CA VAL A 126 1.00 9.04 14.46
C VAL A 126 0.84 8.37 13.08
N LEU A 127 1.85 7.62 12.64
CA LEU A 127 1.81 6.92 11.36
C LEU A 127 1.16 5.54 11.45
N VAL A 128 1.02 4.96 12.65
CA VAL A 128 0.61 3.56 12.82
C VAL A 128 -0.79 3.31 12.23
N LEU A 129 -1.77 4.16 12.56
CA LEU A 129 -3.14 4.01 12.05
C LEU A 129 -3.24 4.18 10.53
N PRO A 130 -2.65 5.23 9.93
CA PRO A 130 -2.56 5.33 8.47
C PRO A 130 -1.86 4.13 7.81
N ILE A 131 -0.71 3.69 8.35
CA ILE A 131 0.02 2.54 7.81
C ILE A 131 -0.83 1.28 7.87
N LEU A 132 -1.50 1.00 8.99
CA LEU A 132 -2.37 -0.17 9.13
C LEU A 132 -3.55 -0.13 8.16
N THR A 133 -4.10 1.06 7.91
CA THR A 133 -5.22 1.25 6.98
C THR A 133 -4.79 0.91 5.55
N ILE A 134 -3.70 1.54 5.08
CA ILE A 134 -3.12 1.30 3.74
C ILE A 134 -2.67 -0.16 3.61
N THR A 135 -2.01 -0.68 4.64
CA THR A 135 -1.52 -2.06 4.66
C THR A 135 -2.67 -3.03 4.55
N GLY A 136 -3.77 -2.83 5.29
CA GLY A 136 -4.94 -3.71 5.24
C GLY A 136 -5.51 -3.81 3.83
N ALA A 137 -5.67 -2.67 3.15
CA ALA A 137 -6.16 -2.62 1.78
C ALA A 137 -5.21 -3.37 0.82
N LEU A 138 -3.94 -2.98 0.76
CA LEU A 138 -2.94 -3.63 -0.11
C LEU A 138 -2.77 -5.12 0.20
N PHE A 139 -2.90 -5.49 1.47
CA PHE A 139 -2.67 -6.85 1.92
C PHE A 139 -3.63 -7.84 1.30
N ALA A 140 -4.92 -7.53 1.30
CA ALA A 140 -5.91 -8.42 0.74
C ALA A 140 -5.72 -8.65 -0.78
N TYR A 141 -5.37 -7.60 -1.52
CA TYR A 141 -5.11 -7.68 -2.95
C TYR A 141 -3.85 -8.50 -3.27
N ILE A 142 -2.72 -8.14 -2.67
CA ILE A 142 -1.43 -8.81 -2.93
C ILE A 142 -1.48 -10.27 -2.48
N LEU A 143 -2.08 -10.54 -1.31
CA LEU A 143 -2.23 -11.90 -0.80
C LEU A 143 -3.00 -12.80 -1.77
N ARG A 144 -4.17 -12.36 -2.25
CA ARG A 144 -5.01 -13.16 -3.15
C ARG A 144 -4.31 -13.43 -4.47
N MET A 145 -3.64 -12.43 -5.03
CA MET A 145 -2.92 -12.58 -6.29
C MET A 145 -1.72 -13.54 -6.11
N ALA A 146 -0.89 -13.34 -5.09
CA ALA A 146 0.23 -14.22 -4.80
C ALA A 146 -0.23 -15.66 -4.56
N ARG A 147 -1.30 -15.85 -3.79
CA ARG A 147 -1.90 -17.17 -3.54
C ARG A 147 -2.32 -17.85 -4.85
N ALA A 148 -3.07 -17.14 -5.70
CA ALA A 148 -3.56 -17.69 -6.97
C ALA A 148 -2.40 -18.12 -7.88
N ASN A 149 -1.40 -17.25 -8.06
CA ASN A 149 -0.24 -17.54 -8.90
C ASN A 149 0.59 -18.70 -8.35
N VAL A 150 0.76 -18.79 -7.02
CA VAL A 150 1.50 -19.90 -6.40
C VAL A 150 0.76 -21.22 -6.60
N MET A 151 -0.56 -21.26 -6.40
CA MET A 151 -1.35 -22.48 -6.65
C MET A 151 -1.25 -22.91 -8.12
N GLU A 152 -1.40 -21.99 -9.07
CA GLU A 152 -1.29 -22.28 -10.50
C GLU A 152 0.08 -22.88 -10.85
N VAL A 153 1.15 -22.28 -10.34
CA VAL A 153 2.51 -22.78 -10.59
C VAL A 153 2.75 -24.14 -9.92
N MET A 154 2.21 -24.36 -8.72
CA MET A 154 2.30 -25.65 -8.01
C MET A 154 1.66 -26.80 -8.79
N GLU A 155 0.61 -26.53 -9.58
CA GLU A 155 -0.07 -27.51 -10.43
C GLU A 155 0.62 -27.76 -11.78
N SER A 156 1.68 -27.01 -12.10
CA SER A 156 2.38 -27.13 -13.37
C SER A 156 3.14 -28.46 -13.55
N ASN A 157 3.25 -28.92 -14.80
CA ASN A 157 3.91 -30.18 -15.13
C ASN A 157 5.38 -30.23 -14.67
N TYR A 158 6.12 -29.11 -14.76
CA TYR A 158 7.54 -29.07 -14.37
C TYR A 158 7.72 -29.18 -12.85
N VAL A 159 6.81 -28.61 -12.05
CA VAL A 159 6.80 -28.78 -10.60
C VAL A 159 6.50 -30.24 -10.26
N ARG A 160 5.50 -30.85 -10.90
CA ARG A 160 5.18 -32.27 -10.71
C ARG A 160 6.35 -33.18 -11.06
N THR A 161 7.05 -32.92 -12.18
CA THR A 161 8.27 -33.65 -12.55
C THR A 161 9.39 -33.47 -11.51
N ALA A 162 9.59 -32.25 -10.99
CA ALA A 162 10.60 -31.99 -9.96
C ALA A 162 10.33 -32.79 -8.67
N VAL A 163 9.07 -32.85 -8.24
CA VAL A 163 8.63 -33.65 -7.09
C VAL A 163 8.83 -35.15 -7.35
N LEU A 164 8.46 -35.65 -8.54
CA LEU A 164 8.65 -37.06 -8.92
C LEU A 164 10.13 -37.47 -9.00
N LYS A 165 11.04 -36.53 -9.27
CA LYS A 165 12.49 -36.73 -9.19
C LYS A 165 13.04 -36.77 -7.75
N GLY A 166 12.17 -36.64 -6.74
CA GLY A 166 12.56 -36.66 -5.33
C GLY A 166 13.17 -35.36 -4.82
N ILE A 167 13.04 -34.24 -5.55
CA ILE A 167 13.54 -32.95 -5.09
C ILE A 167 12.72 -32.51 -3.88
N PRO A 168 13.35 -32.12 -2.76
CA PRO A 168 12.63 -31.72 -1.56
C PRO A 168 11.75 -30.50 -1.82
N MET A 169 10.52 -30.48 -1.28
CA MET A 169 9.53 -29.44 -1.53
C MET A 169 10.06 -28.02 -1.29
N ARG A 170 10.90 -27.82 -0.27
CA ARG A 170 11.54 -26.52 0.01
C ARG A 170 12.38 -26.01 -1.17
N GLN A 171 13.10 -26.90 -1.86
CA GLN A 171 13.88 -26.54 -3.05
C GLN A 171 12.99 -26.34 -4.28
N VAL A 172 11.94 -27.15 -4.44
CA VAL A 172 10.95 -26.95 -5.50
C VAL A 172 10.31 -25.56 -5.37
N VAL A 173 9.86 -25.19 -4.18
CA VAL A 173 9.27 -23.89 -3.89
C VAL A 173 10.26 -22.76 -4.17
N MET A 174 11.44 -22.77 -3.55
CA MET A 174 12.40 -21.66 -3.66
C MET A 174 12.98 -21.48 -5.07
N LYS A 175 13.22 -22.57 -5.81
CA LYS A 175 13.91 -22.51 -7.11
C LYS A 175 12.97 -22.53 -8.33
N HIS A 176 11.78 -23.13 -8.21
CA HIS A 176 10.88 -23.32 -9.35
C HIS A 176 9.56 -22.57 -9.17
N VAL A 177 8.97 -22.57 -7.97
CA VAL A 177 7.65 -21.98 -7.76
C VAL A 177 7.74 -20.46 -7.60
N LEU A 178 8.53 -19.99 -6.62
CA LEU A 178 8.57 -18.56 -6.28
C LEU A 178 8.99 -17.67 -7.46
N PRO A 179 10.07 -17.97 -8.21
CA PRO A 179 10.48 -17.10 -9.32
C PRO A 179 9.40 -16.96 -10.41
N ASN A 180 8.61 -18.02 -10.65
CA ASN A 180 7.58 -18.01 -11.68
C ASN A 180 6.25 -17.42 -11.17
N ALA A 181 5.87 -17.70 -9.93
CA ALA A 181 4.63 -17.22 -9.32
C ALA A 181 4.67 -15.71 -8.98
N LEU A 182 5.87 -15.16 -8.78
CA LEU A 182 6.04 -13.76 -8.38
C LEU A 182 6.01 -12.77 -9.56
N ILE A 183 6.32 -13.21 -10.79
CA ILE A 183 6.35 -12.32 -11.96
C ILE A 183 5.00 -11.57 -12.12
N PRO A 184 3.83 -12.24 -12.12
CA PRO A 184 2.56 -11.52 -12.26
C PRO A 184 2.21 -10.71 -11.01
N THR A 185 2.58 -11.19 -9.82
CA THR A 185 2.34 -10.48 -8.56
C THR A 185 3.09 -9.16 -8.49
N ILE A 186 4.34 -9.11 -8.98
CA ILE A 186 5.16 -7.89 -9.04
C ILE A 186 4.49 -6.85 -9.94
N THR A 187 3.98 -7.25 -11.10
CA THR A 187 3.24 -6.35 -12.01
C THR A 187 2.01 -5.75 -11.34
N VAL A 188 1.28 -6.55 -10.57
CA VAL A 188 0.08 -6.09 -9.86
C VAL A 188 0.45 -5.12 -8.74
N ILE A 189 1.52 -5.40 -8.00
CA ILE A 189 2.08 -4.47 -7.01
C ILE A 189 2.44 -3.15 -7.69
N ALA A 190 3.14 -3.18 -8.84
CA ALA A 190 3.55 -1.98 -9.56
C ALA A 190 2.38 -1.13 -10.09
N ASN A 191 1.23 -1.75 -10.38
CA ASN A 191 0.05 -1.05 -10.90
C ASN A 191 -0.91 -0.54 -9.81
N ASN A 192 -0.88 -1.12 -8.61
CA ASN A 192 -1.82 -0.81 -7.52
C ASN A 192 -1.18 -0.05 -6.35
N VAL A 193 0.13 0.15 -6.38
CA VAL A 193 0.90 0.98 -5.44
C VAL A 193 1.33 2.25 -6.17
#